data_AF-A0A7W0VJG8-F1
#
_entry.id   AF-A0A7W0VJG8-F1
#
_cell.length_a   1.000
_cell.length_b   1.000
_cell.length_c   1.000
_cell.angle_alpha   90.00
_cell.angle_beta   90.00
_cell.angle_gamma   90.00
#
_symmetry.space_group_name_H-M   'P 1'
#
loop_
_entity.id
_entity.type
_entity.pdbx_description
1 polymer ?
#
loop_
_entity_poly.entity_id
_entity_poly.type
_entity_poly.pdbx_seq_one_letter_code
_entity_poly.pdbx_strand_id
1 'polypeptide(L)'
;MTTSGEDRVSATAVSRMNFANQHLMTAREAALRVHEVEKANTGWGPFFEQIIQDTSTAVMLSVAALEAYLGELRFDPGAHFPGHSTKFAQRCLDLVERSPILERVQFYVLMRGNTPNMGKRPGQSMPVLIELRNELTHFEPAWHEPKNRHAKLSATLGGFVERTPFLDASDAVFPRQWMSYSVAKWAVESVKDFVIELAEQNDWPCGYQKLSERFALPRSPTSGDAS
;
A
#
# COMPACT_ATOMS: atom_id res chain seq x y z
N MET A 1 64.79 -11.96 -9.02
CA MET A 1 64.02 -11.39 -7.89
C MET A 1 62.65 -11.01 -8.42
N THR A 2 61.67 -11.88 -8.24
CA THR A 2 60.27 -11.71 -8.63
C THR A 2 59.50 -11.24 -7.40
N THR A 3 59.03 -9.99 -7.39
CA THR A 3 58.10 -9.49 -6.38
C THR A 3 56.68 -9.79 -6.85
N SER A 4 56.00 -10.75 -6.20
CA SER A 4 54.57 -10.97 -6.37
C SER A 4 53.80 -9.80 -5.75
N GLY A 5 53.04 -9.07 -6.56
CA GLY A 5 52.05 -8.14 -6.07
C GLY A 5 50.84 -8.92 -5.56
N GLU A 6 50.53 -8.77 -4.28
CA GLU A 6 49.28 -9.26 -3.71
C GLU A 6 48.13 -8.38 -4.19
N ASP A 7 47.24 -8.95 -5.01
CA ASP A 7 45.97 -8.33 -5.36
C ASP A 7 45.05 -8.30 -4.12
N ARG A 8 44.92 -7.12 -3.52
CA ARG A 8 43.94 -6.86 -2.46
C ARG A 8 42.55 -6.77 -3.06
N VAL A 9 41.75 -7.82 -2.92
CA VAL A 9 40.31 -7.78 -3.18
C VAL A 9 39.64 -6.96 -2.08
N SER A 10 39.15 -5.78 -2.43
CA SER A 10 38.31 -4.94 -1.56
C SER A 10 36.84 -5.24 -1.83
N ALA A 11 36.09 -5.65 -0.80
CA ALA A 11 34.66 -5.85 -0.88
C ALA A 11 33.94 -4.68 -0.19
N THR A 12 33.12 -3.95 -0.94
CA THR A 12 32.28 -2.87 -0.39
C THR A 12 30.88 -3.41 -0.15
N ALA A 13 30.48 -3.53 1.12
CA ALA A 13 29.09 -3.84 1.49
C ALA A 13 28.29 -2.55 1.63
N VAL A 14 27.19 -2.42 0.87
CA VAL A 14 26.24 -1.31 1.01
C VAL A 14 24.99 -1.83 1.71
N SER A 15 24.77 -1.39 2.95
CA SER A 15 23.52 -1.66 3.67
C SER A 15 22.46 -0.65 3.24
N ARG A 16 21.27 -1.13 2.86
CA ARG A 16 20.13 -0.29 2.47
C ARG A 16 18.95 -0.59 3.38
N MET A 17 18.29 0.45 3.88
CA MET A 17 17.03 0.31 4.60
C MET A 17 15.90 0.09 3.59
N ASN A 18 15.09 -0.95 3.81
CA ASN A 18 13.89 -1.23 3.03
C ASN A 18 12.66 -0.67 3.77
N PHE A 19 12.30 0.57 3.46
CA PHE A 19 11.16 1.24 4.10
C PHE A 19 9.83 0.72 3.59
N ALA A 20 9.78 0.20 2.36
CA ALA A 20 8.58 -0.45 1.84
C ALA A 20 8.10 -1.61 2.73
N ASN A 21 9.03 -2.44 3.21
CA ASN A 21 8.77 -3.52 4.15
C ASN A 21 8.34 -2.99 5.53
N GLN A 22 9.02 -1.97 6.05
CA GLN A 22 8.70 -1.43 7.37
C GLN A 22 7.28 -0.82 7.40
N HIS A 23 6.94 -0.01 6.40
CA HIS A 23 5.61 0.59 6.30
C HIS A 23 4.51 -0.48 6.21
N LEU A 24 4.68 -1.48 5.35
CA LEU A 24 3.68 -2.54 5.21
C LEU A 24 3.56 -3.40 6.47
N MET A 25 4.67 -3.67 7.16
CA MET A 25 4.65 -4.39 8.44
C MET A 25 3.89 -3.59 9.51
N THR A 26 4.15 -2.29 9.62
CA THR A 26 3.41 -1.44 10.57
C THR A 26 1.93 -1.32 10.20
N ALA A 27 1.60 -1.23 8.91
CA ALA A 27 0.21 -1.24 8.44
C ALA A 27 -0.51 -2.54 8.84
N ARG A 28 0.16 -3.68 8.70
CA ARG A 28 -0.33 -4.98 9.13
C ARG A 28 -0.57 -5.02 10.65
N GLU A 29 0.38 -4.57 11.46
CA GLU A 29 0.20 -4.53 12.92
C GLU A 29 -0.99 -3.65 13.34
N ALA A 30 -1.22 -2.54 12.63
CA ALA A 30 -2.42 -1.72 12.85
C ALA A 30 -3.70 -2.47 12.48
N ALA A 31 -3.72 -3.17 11.34
CA ALA A 31 -4.86 -4.02 10.96
C ALA A 31 -5.14 -5.12 12.00
N LEU A 32 -4.11 -5.75 12.57
CA LEU A 32 -4.28 -6.74 13.63
C LEU A 32 -4.87 -6.13 14.90
N ARG A 33 -4.46 -4.93 15.31
CA ARG A 33 -5.08 -4.25 16.45
C ARG A 33 -6.56 -3.97 16.22
N VAL A 34 -6.94 -3.56 15.01
CA VAL A 34 -8.36 -3.42 14.65
C VAL A 34 -9.07 -4.77 14.79
N HIS A 35 -8.51 -5.85 14.25
CA HIS A 35 -9.09 -7.19 14.35
C HIS A 35 -9.38 -7.61 15.80
N GLU A 36 -8.41 -7.43 16.70
CA GLU A 36 -8.56 -7.80 18.10
C GLU A 36 -9.61 -6.92 18.81
N VAL A 37 -9.65 -5.62 18.50
CA VAL A 37 -10.67 -4.71 19.07
C VAL A 37 -12.06 -5.06 18.56
N GLU A 38 -12.24 -5.33 17.27
CA GLU A 38 -13.54 -5.71 16.72
C GLU A 38 -14.04 -7.04 17.31
N LYS A 39 -13.13 -8.00 17.50
CA LYS A 39 -13.46 -9.30 18.09
C LYS A 39 -13.83 -9.21 19.57
N ALA A 40 -13.19 -8.31 20.31
CA ALA A 40 -13.39 -8.17 21.76
C ALA A 40 -14.64 -7.35 22.13
N ASN A 41 -15.28 -6.68 21.17
CA ASN A 41 -16.36 -5.73 21.44
C ASN A 41 -17.60 -5.99 20.57
N THR A 42 -18.76 -5.64 21.11
CA THR A 42 -20.05 -5.68 20.40
C THR A 42 -20.77 -4.35 20.58
N GLY A 43 -21.43 -3.84 19.53
CA GLY A 43 -22.14 -2.56 19.58
C GLY A 43 -21.22 -1.34 19.65
N TRP A 44 -21.77 -0.13 19.60
CA TRP A 44 -20.99 1.11 19.60
C TRP A 44 -20.37 1.43 20.97
N GLY A 45 -19.13 1.93 21.00
CA GLY A 45 -18.47 2.35 22.24
C GLY A 45 -17.16 3.13 22.05
N PRO A 46 -16.51 3.58 23.15
CA PRO A 46 -15.28 4.38 23.11
C PRO A 46 -14.11 3.72 22.38
N PHE A 47 -14.08 2.39 22.33
CA PHE A 47 -13.08 1.62 21.59
C PHE A 47 -13.05 1.95 20.09
N PHE A 48 -14.15 2.51 19.55
CA PHE A 48 -14.25 2.84 18.14
C PHE A 48 -13.25 3.92 17.71
N GLU A 49 -12.84 4.82 18.61
CA GLU A 49 -11.78 5.79 18.32
C GLU A 49 -10.46 5.10 17.97
N GLN A 50 -10.14 4.00 18.66
CA GLN A 50 -8.98 3.18 18.34
C GLN A 50 -9.12 2.51 16.96
N ILE A 51 -10.31 2.00 16.62
CA ILE A 51 -10.59 1.44 15.29
C ILE A 51 -10.32 2.48 14.20
N ILE A 52 -10.79 3.72 14.38
CA ILE A 52 -10.55 4.82 13.43
C ILE A 52 -9.05 5.07 13.27
N GLN A 53 -8.32 5.19 14.38
CA GLN A 53 -6.88 5.49 14.39
C GLN A 53 -6.06 4.38 13.72
N ASP A 54 -6.29 3.12 14.10
CA ASP A 54 -5.53 1.99 13.58
C ASP A 54 -5.91 1.67 12.13
N THR A 55 -7.18 1.79 11.74
CA THR A 55 -7.60 1.63 10.33
C THR A 55 -6.99 2.72 9.45
N SER A 56 -7.01 3.98 9.90
CA SER A 56 -6.37 5.08 9.17
C SER A 56 -4.86 4.84 9.03
N THR A 57 -4.21 4.37 10.09
CA THR A 57 -2.79 4.01 10.08
C THR A 57 -2.50 2.92 9.07
N ALA A 58 -3.31 1.86 9.02
CA ALA A 58 -3.18 0.77 8.05
C ALA A 58 -3.29 1.29 6.61
N VAL A 59 -4.27 2.15 6.31
CA VAL A 59 -4.44 2.77 4.98
C VAL A 59 -3.24 3.63 4.61
N MET A 60 -2.85 4.57 5.48
CA MET A 60 -1.76 5.51 5.23
C MET A 60 -0.44 4.79 4.97
N LEU A 61 -0.10 3.83 5.84
CA LEU A 61 1.17 3.12 5.74
C LEU A 61 1.18 2.08 4.62
N SER A 62 0.03 1.52 4.23
CA SER A 62 -0.04 0.68 3.02
C SER A 62 0.30 1.50 1.78
N VAL A 63 -0.27 2.69 1.60
CA VAL A 63 0.06 3.56 0.46
C VAL A 63 1.51 4.05 0.54
N ALA A 64 1.99 4.43 1.72
CA ALA A 64 3.39 4.82 1.90
C ALA A 64 4.36 3.67 1.56
N ALA A 65 3.98 2.41 1.82
CA ALA A 65 4.77 1.24 1.45
C ALA A 65 4.93 1.12 -0.08
N LEU A 66 3.86 1.36 -0.84
CA LEU A 66 3.93 1.42 -2.31
C LEU A 66 4.82 2.57 -2.80
N GLU A 67 4.68 3.77 -2.22
CA GLU A 67 5.52 4.92 -2.57
C GLU A 67 7.00 4.66 -2.30
N ALA A 68 7.31 4.06 -1.13
CA ALA A 68 8.65 3.67 -0.75
C ALA A 68 9.21 2.60 -1.69
N TYR A 69 8.41 1.60 -2.09
CA TYR A 69 8.82 0.58 -3.05
C TYR A 69 9.25 1.20 -4.39
N LEU A 70 8.46 2.13 -4.93
CA LEU A 70 8.82 2.87 -6.14
C LEU A 70 10.04 3.78 -5.93
N GLY A 71 10.26 4.27 -4.72
CA GLY A 71 11.49 4.99 -4.35
C GLY A 71 12.71 4.07 -4.39
N GLU A 72 12.58 2.86 -3.87
CA GLU A 72 13.66 1.87 -3.79
C GLU A 72 14.16 1.42 -5.18
N LEU A 73 13.27 1.34 -6.17
CA LEU A 73 13.65 1.02 -7.55
C LEU A 73 14.59 2.07 -8.19
N ARG A 74 14.65 3.28 -7.64
CA ARG A 74 15.52 4.34 -8.16
C ARG A 74 16.98 4.21 -7.73
N PHE A 75 17.29 3.40 -6.71
CA PHE A 75 18.66 3.29 -6.20
C PHE A 75 19.63 2.59 -7.15
N ASP A 76 19.10 1.76 -8.06
CA ASP A 76 19.91 1.10 -9.10
C ASP A 76 19.16 1.08 -10.44
N PRO A 77 19.09 2.23 -11.14
CA PRO A 77 18.35 2.32 -12.39
C PRO A 77 18.91 1.41 -13.48
N GLY A 78 20.21 1.12 -13.45
CA GLY A 78 20.85 0.24 -14.43
C GLY A 78 20.38 -1.20 -14.31
N ALA A 79 20.25 -1.71 -13.08
CA ALA A 79 19.70 -3.03 -12.82
C ALA A 79 18.20 -3.12 -13.12
N HIS A 80 17.42 -2.10 -12.73
CA HIS A 80 15.96 -2.14 -12.84
C HIS A 80 15.42 -1.69 -14.21
N PHE A 81 16.22 -1.00 -15.04
CA PHE A 81 15.83 -0.52 -16.37
C PHE A 81 16.95 -0.75 -17.42
N PRO A 82 17.32 -2.00 -17.71
CA PRO A 82 18.50 -2.37 -18.51
C PRO A 82 18.40 -1.97 -20.00
N GLY A 83 17.21 -1.66 -20.50
CA GLY A 83 17.00 -1.15 -21.87
C GLY A 83 17.50 0.29 -22.09
N HIS A 84 17.99 0.94 -21.04
CA HIS A 84 18.41 2.33 -21.05
C HIS A 84 19.78 2.53 -20.38
N SER A 85 20.52 3.55 -20.81
CA SER A 85 21.71 3.95 -20.04
C SER A 85 21.32 4.41 -18.64
N THR A 86 22.11 4.07 -17.62
CA THR A 86 21.84 4.44 -16.22
C THR A 86 21.59 5.93 -16.05
N LYS A 87 22.35 6.78 -16.77
CA LYS A 87 22.20 8.25 -16.72
C LYS A 87 20.87 8.71 -17.31
N PHE A 88 20.44 8.12 -18.42
CA PHE A 88 19.14 8.45 -19.02
C PHE A 88 17.99 7.98 -18.12
N ALA A 89 18.06 6.73 -17.64
CA ALA A 89 17.07 6.17 -16.74
C ALA A 89 16.91 7.03 -15.48
N GLN A 90 18.02 7.43 -14.83
CA GLN A 90 17.98 8.30 -13.66
C GLN A 90 17.28 9.64 -13.96
N ARG A 91 17.60 10.29 -15.09
CA ARG A 91 16.96 11.56 -15.47
C ARG A 91 15.46 11.41 -15.69
N CYS A 92 15.02 10.33 -16.32
CA CYS A 92 13.61 10.01 -16.48
C CYS A 92 12.91 9.83 -15.12
N LEU A 93 13.52 9.07 -14.21
CA LEU A 93 12.99 8.83 -12.86
C LEU A 93 12.88 10.13 -12.04
N ASP A 94 13.86 11.03 -12.17
CA ASP A 94 13.84 12.34 -11.49
C ASP A 94 12.72 13.25 -12.02
N LEU A 95 12.40 13.19 -13.32
CA LEU A 95 11.32 13.99 -13.91
C LEU A 95 9.93 13.60 -13.39
N VAL A 96 9.71 12.31 -13.15
CA VAL A 96 8.40 11.78 -12.71
C VAL A 96 8.32 11.63 -11.19
N GLU A 97 9.36 11.96 -10.43
CA GLU A 97 9.41 11.75 -8.98
C GLU A 97 8.23 12.38 -8.24
N ARG A 98 7.80 13.57 -8.68
CA ARG A 98 6.69 14.33 -8.09
C ARG A 98 5.33 14.05 -8.73
N SER A 99 5.28 13.16 -9.72
CA SER A 99 4.01 12.76 -10.34
C SER A 99 3.17 11.92 -9.38
N PRO A 100 1.83 11.88 -9.56
CA PRO A 100 0.96 10.96 -8.85
C PRO A 100 1.48 9.51 -8.87
N ILE A 101 1.23 8.77 -7.79
CA ILE A 101 1.77 7.42 -7.58
C ILE A 101 1.48 6.51 -8.78
N LEU A 102 0.25 6.50 -9.27
CA LEU A 102 -0.13 5.61 -10.38
C LEU A 102 0.52 6.01 -11.70
N GLU A 103 0.75 7.30 -11.93
CA GLU A 103 1.50 7.76 -13.11
C GLU A 103 2.95 7.30 -13.03
N ARG A 104 3.57 7.34 -11.84
CA ARG A 104 4.91 6.78 -11.61
C ARG A 104 4.95 5.29 -11.88
N VAL A 105 3.98 4.52 -11.37
CA VAL A 105 3.90 3.07 -11.66
C VAL A 105 3.84 2.83 -13.17
N GLN A 106 2.91 3.49 -13.86
CA GLN A 106 2.73 3.32 -15.30
C GLN A 106 4.01 3.67 -16.07
N PHE A 107 4.65 4.78 -15.72
CA PHE A 107 5.89 5.22 -16.33
C PHE A 107 7.03 4.21 -16.12
N TYR A 108 7.19 3.67 -14.91
CA TYR A 108 8.25 2.69 -14.61
C TYR A 108 8.06 1.40 -15.41
N VAL A 109 6.82 0.91 -15.52
CA VAL A 109 6.49 -0.28 -16.31
C VAL A 109 6.78 -0.04 -17.80
N LEU A 110 6.42 1.14 -18.32
CA LEU A 110 6.74 1.54 -19.70
C LEU A 110 8.24 1.65 -19.94
N MET A 111 9.01 2.20 -18.99
CA MET A 111 10.48 2.23 -19.04
C MET A 111 11.10 0.84 -19.05
N ARG A 112 10.42 -0.18 -18.49
CA ARG A 112 10.85 -1.58 -18.58
C ARG A 112 10.50 -2.21 -19.94
N GLY A 113 9.71 -1.54 -20.77
CA GLY A 113 9.21 -2.06 -22.05
C GLY A 113 7.93 -2.88 -21.93
N ASN A 114 7.26 -2.84 -20.77
CA ASN A 114 6.03 -3.58 -20.49
C ASN A 114 4.79 -2.67 -20.55
N THR A 115 3.59 -3.24 -20.48
CA THR A 115 2.32 -2.50 -20.42
C THR A 115 1.71 -2.59 -19.02
N PRO A 116 1.34 -1.46 -18.37
CA PRO A 116 0.71 -1.47 -17.07
C PRO A 116 -0.65 -2.19 -17.09
N ASN A 117 -0.85 -3.17 -16.21
CA ASN A 117 -2.13 -3.86 -16.06
C ASN A 117 -2.91 -3.35 -14.83
N MET A 118 -3.75 -2.34 -15.05
CA MET A 118 -4.64 -1.79 -14.00
C MET A 118 -6.09 -2.29 -14.12
N GLY A 119 -6.37 -3.18 -15.08
CA GLY A 119 -7.72 -3.62 -15.44
C GLY A 119 -8.25 -4.78 -14.61
N LYS A 120 -7.44 -5.35 -13.71
CA LYS A 120 -7.80 -6.48 -12.84
C LYS A 120 -7.31 -6.21 -11.41
N ARG A 121 -7.82 -6.97 -10.44
CA ARG A 121 -7.23 -6.99 -9.10
C ARG A 121 -5.84 -7.65 -9.17
N PRO A 122 -4.86 -7.13 -8.41
CA PRO A 122 -4.95 -6.06 -7.41
C PRO A 122 -4.85 -4.62 -7.98
N GLY A 123 -4.50 -4.43 -9.25
CA GLY A 123 -4.38 -3.11 -9.88
C GLY A 123 -5.60 -2.20 -9.75
N GLN A 124 -6.81 -2.75 -9.86
CA GLN A 124 -8.07 -2.01 -9.64
C GLN A 124 -8.24 -1.48 -8.20
N SER A 125 -7.61 -2.10 -7.21
CA SER A 125 -7.70 -1.66 -5.81
C SER A 125 -6.88 -0.39 -5.56
N MET A 126 -5.77 -0.21 -6.27
CA MET A 126 -4.83 0.90 -6.03
C MET A 126 -5.43 2.30 -6.20
N PRO A 127 -6.15 2.64 -7.29
CA PRO A 127 -6.77 3.97 -7.39
C PRO A 127 -7.74 4.25 -6.24
N VAL A 128 -8.53 3.25 -5.83
CA VAL A 128 -9.51 3.37 -4.74
C VAL A 128 -8.81 3.55 -3.39
N LEU A 129 -7.74 2.79 -3.13
CA LEU A 129 -6.99 2.89 -1.89
C LEU A 129 -6.23 4.22 -1.78
N ILE A 130 -5.66 4.70 -2.88
CA ILE A 130 -5.00 6.01 -2.94
C ILE A 130 -6.02 7.14 -2.75
N GLU A 131 -7.21 7.04 -3.36
CA GLU A 131 -8.30 7.98 -3.14
C GLU A 131 -8.74 8.00 -1.68
N LEU A 132 -8.95 6.82 -1.06
CA LEU A 132 -9.25 6.71 0.37
C LEU A 132 -8.17 7.36 1.24
N ARG A 133 -6.88 7.10 0.98
CA ARG A 133 -5.77 7.77 1.67
C ARG A 133 -5.90 9.28 1.57
N ASN A 134 -6.13 9.78 0.36
CA ASN A 134 -6.21 11.22 0.10
C ASN A 134 -7.39 11.85 0.85
N GLU A 135 -8.57 11.23 0.88
CA GLU A 135 -9.73 11.74 1.64
C GLU A 135 -9.49 11.71 3.15
N LEU A 136 -8.73 10.75 3.67
CA LEU A 136 -8.37 10.71 5.09
C LEU A 136 -7.32 11.76 5.45
N THR A 137 -6.42 12.12 4.52
CA THR A 137 -5.40 13.16 4.72
C THR A 137 -5.97 14.57 4.55
N HIS A 138 -6.77 14.77 3.50
CA HIS A 138 -7.31 16.05 3.08
C HIS A 138 -8.82 16.11 3.35
N PHE A 139 -9.24 15.59 4.50
CA PHE A 139 -10.65 15.48 4.85
C PHE A 139 -11.34 16.85 4.82
N GLU A 140 -12.32 16.99 3.94
CA GLU A 140 -13.21 18.15 3.89
C GLU A 140 -14.61 17.74 4.35
N PRO A 141 -15.19 18.36 5.39
CA PRO A 141 -16.52 17.99 5.86
C PRO A 141 -17.58 18.10 4.75
N ALA A 142 -18.57 17.22 4.77
CA ALA A 142 -19.59 17.10 3.71
C ALA A 142 -20.44 18.38 3.47
N TRP A 143 -20.44 19.35 4.39
CA TRP A 143 -21.10 20.65 4.19
C TRP A 143 -20.27 21.64 3.35
N HIS A 144 -18.98 21.38 3.14
CA HIS A 144 -18.07 22.16 2.30
C HIS A 144 -17.81 21.51 0.92
N GLU A 145 -18.00 20.20 0.79
CA GLU A 145 -17.75 19.48 -0.46
C GLU A 145 -18.94 19.51 -1.43
N PRO A 146 -18.70 19.34 -2.75
CA PRO A 146 -19.75 18.89 -3.65
C PRO A 146 -20.30 17.58 -3.09
N LYS A 147 -21.60 17.54 -2.77
CA LYS A 147 -22.35 16.46 -2.07
C LYS A 147 -22.12 15.02 -2.56
N ASN A 148 -21.33 14.80 -3.61
CA ASN A 148 -21.17 13.54 -4.32
C ASN A 148 -19.80 12.86 -4.13
N ARG A 149 -18.74 13.52 -3.62
CA ARG A 149 -17.40 12.93 -3.57
C ARG A 149 -17.31 11.76 -2.58
N HIS A 150 -17.55 12.02 -1.29
CA HIS A 150 -17.60 10.97 -0.27
C HIS A 150 -18.63 9.87 -0.56
N ALA A 151 -19.77 10.21 -1.17
CA ALA A 151 -20.78 9.24 -1.59
C ALA A 151 -20.27 8.31 -2.70
N LYS A 152 -19.58 8.87 -3.71
CA LYS A 152 -18.98 8.11 -4.81
C LYS A 152 -17.85 7.20 -4.33
N LEU A 153 -16.97 7.70 -3.47
CA LEU A 153 -15.92 6.88 -2.88
C LEU A 153 -16.53 5.76 -2.02
N SER A 154 -17.52 6.07 -1.19
CA SER A 154 -18.25 5.08 -0.38
C SER A 154 -18.91 3.99 -1.24
N ALA A 155 -19.54 4.36 -2.35
CA ALA A 155 -20.12 3.39 -3.29
C ALA A 155 -19.03 2.49 -3.91
N THR A 156 -17.89 3.08 -4.28
CA THR A 156 -16.75 2.35 -4.83
C THR A 156 -16.16 1.38 -3.81
N LEU A 157 -15.93 1.83 -2.57
CA LEU A 157 -15.39 1.02 -1.47
C LEU A 157 -16.25 -0.20 -1.17
N GLY A 158 -17.58 -0.07 -1.24
CA GLY A 158 -18.50 -1.19 -1.04
C GLY A 158 -18.29 -2.38 -2.01
N GLY A 159 -17.60 -2.17 -3.14
CA GLY A 159 -17.20 -3.25 -4.05
C GLY A 159 -15.94 -4.02 -3.61
N PHE A 160 -15.23 -3.54 -2.59
CA PHE A 160 -13.95 -4.10 -2.13
C PHE A 160 -14.00 -4.59 -0.68
N VAL A 161 -14.79 -3.93 0.16
CA VAL A 161 -14.74 -4.07 1.62
C VAL A 161 -16.14 -4.04 2.24
N GLU A 162 -16.22 -4.56 3.45
CA GLU A 162 -17.42 -4.48 4.28
C GLU A 162 -17.35 -3.29 5.23
N ARG A 163 -18.53 -2.71 5.48
CA ARG A 163 -18.70 -1.60 6.42
C ARG A 163 -18.53 -2.11 7.85
N THR A 164 -18.20 -1.18 8.75
CA THR A 164 -18.12 -1.50 10.17
C THR A 164 -19.47 -2.00 10.71
N PRO A 165 -19.51 -3.05 11.56
CA PRO A 165 -20.74 -3.55 12.16
C PRO A 165 -21.23 -2.70 13.34
N PHE A 166 -20.44 -1.72 13.80
CA PHE A 166 -20.74 -0.92 14.99
C PHE A 166 -21.60 0.32 14.72
N LEU A 167 -21.90 0.61 13.45
CA LEU A 167 -22.66 1.80 13.05
C LEU A 167 -23.79 1.43 12.10
N ASP A 168 -24.97 1.98 12.37
CA ASP A 168 -26.11 1.86 11.48
C ASP A 168 -25.88 2.63 10.17
N ALA A 169 -26.49 2.15 9.09
CA ALA A 169 -26.32 2.74 7.76
C ALA A 169 -26.80 4.20 7.67
N SER A 170 -27.72 4.62 8.54
CA SER A 170 -28.23 6.00 8.64
C SER A 170 -27.27 6.96 9.36
N ASP A 171 -26.44 6.45 10.28
CA ASP A 171 -25.64 7.25 11.20
C ASP A 171 -24.19 7.42 10.72
N ALA A 172 -23.81 6.62 9.73
CA ALA A 172 -22.44 6.42 9.33
C ALA A 172 -22.03 7.34 8.17
N VAL A 173 -21.62 8.56 8.53
CA VAL A 173 -20.97 9.49 7.61
C VAL A 173 -19.54 9.03 7.34
N PHE A 174 -19.05 9.25 6.12
CA PHE A 174 -17.63 9.09 5.79
C PHE A 174 -16.76 9.93 6.76
N PRO A 175 -15.64 9.40 7.27
CA PRO A 175 -15.07 8.09 6.96
C PRO A 175 -15.51 6.97 7.93
N ARG A 176 -16.29 7.28 8.98
CA ARG A 176 -16.57 6.37 10.11
C ARG A 176 -17.14 5.02 9.67
N GLN A 177 -18.02 4.99 8.67
CA GLN A 177 -18.61 3.74 8.18
C GLN A 177 -17.59 2.73 7.63
N TRP A 178 -16.44 3.23 7.19
CA TRP A 178 -15.38 2.47 6.54
C TRP A 178 -14.19 2.23 7.48
N MET A 179 -14.33 2.56 8.77
CA MET A 179 -13.31 2.29 9.78
C MET A 179 -13.59 0.90 10.36
N SER A 180 -12.96 -0.11 9.75
CA SER A 180 -13.13 -1.52 10.11
C SER A 180 -11.91 -2.36 9.80
N TYR A 181 -11.86 -3.57 10.36
CA TYR A 181 -10.82 -4.55 10.03
C TYR A 181 -10.86 -4.92 8.54
N SER A 182 -12.06 -4.99 7.94
CA SER A 182 -12.23 -5.28 6.51
C SER A 182 -11.44 -4.30 5.65
N VAL A 183 -11.51 -3.00 5.95
CA VAL A 183 -10.76 -1.95 5.24
C VAL A 183 -9.27 -2.03 5.53
N ALA A 184 -8.88 -2.17 6.80
CA ALA A 184 -7.47 -2.26 7.17
C ALA A 184 -6.78 -3.47 6.52
N LYS A 185 -7.43 -4.63 6.51
CA LYS A 185 -6.95 -5.86 5.85
C LYS A 185 -6.86 -5.68 4.34
N TRP A 186 -7.91 -5.17 3.71
CA TRP A 186 -7.93 -4.94 2.27
C TRP A 186 -6.81 -4.00 1.81
N ALA A 187 -6.52 -2.93 2.57
CA ALA A 187 -5.44 -2.00 2.25
C ALA A 187 -4.08 -2.69 2.21
N VAL A 188 -3.76 -3.46 3.26
CA VAL A 188 -2.50 -4.20 3.40
C VAL A 188 -2.36 -5.25 2.30
N GLU A 189 -3.38 -6.08 2.11
CA GLU A 189 -3.37 -7.16 1.12
C GLU A 189 -3.29 -6.62 -0.30
N SER A 190 -4.05 -5.56 -0.62
CA SER A 190 -4.04 -4.98 -1.96
C SER A 190 -2.67 -4.43 -2.35
N VAL A 191 -1.97 -3.73 -1.44
CA VAL A 191 -0.62 -3.22 -1.73
C VAL A 191 0.38 -4.36 -1.82
N LYS A 192 0.34 -5.32 -0.89
CA LYS A 192 1.22 -6.49 -0.89
C LYS A 192 1.11 -7.23 -2.22
N ASP A 193 -0.10 -7.61 -2.60
CA ASP A 193 -0.37 -8.40 -3.81
C ASP A 193 -0.02 -7.58 -5.06
N PHE A 194 -0.33 -6.28 -5.08
CA PHE A 194 0.03 -5.40 -6.19
C PHE A 194 1.53 -5.28 -6.40
N VAL A 195 2.30 -5.07 -5.34
CA VAL A 195 3.76 -4.96 -5.44
C VAL A 195 4.39 -6.29 -5.83
N ILE A 196 3.87 -7.42 -5.34
CA ILE A 196 4.33 -8.75 -5.78
C ILE A 196 4.09 -8.94 -7.27
N GLU A 197 2.86 -8.75 -7.75
CA GLU A 197 2.53 -8.93 -9.17
C GLU A 197 3.31 -7.94 -10.06
N LEU A 198 3.40 -6.68 -9.66
CA LEU A 198 4.15 -5.65 -10.37
C LEU A 198 5.62 -6.01 -10.49
N ALA A 199 6.22 -6.50 -9.40
CA ALA A 199 7.63 -6.90 -9.39
C ALA A 199 7.88 -8.12 -10.27
N GLU A 200 7.01 -9.14 -10.20
CA GLU A 200 7.10 -10.36 -11.01
C GLU A 200 7.00 -10.06 -12.51
N GLN A 201 6.05 -9.22 -12.91
CA GLN A 201 5.85 -8.83 -14.31
C GLN A 201 7.03 -8.05 -14.89
N ASN A 202 7.80 -7.37 -14.05
CA ASN A 202 8.87 -6.47 -14.47
C ASN A 202 10.27 -6.95 -14.08
N ASP A 203 10.39 -8.13 -13.48
CA ASP A 203 11.65 -8.69 -12.97
C ASP A 203 12.38 -7.69 -12.05
N TRP A 204 11.61 -7.13 -11.12
CA TRP A 204 12.13 -6.24 -10.08
C TRP A 204 12.28 -6.97 -8.74
N PRO A 205 13.21 -6.54 -7.88
CA PRO A 205 13.32 -7.11 -6.54
C PRO A 205 12.04 -6.83 -5.75
N CYS A 206 11.58 -7.83 -5.00
CA CYS A 206 10.44 -7.70 -4.10
C CYS A 206 10.75 -8.32 -2.74
N GLY A 207 10.76 -7.50 -1.69
CA GLY A 207 10.94 -7.97 -0.32
C GLY A 207 9.74 -8.78 0.20
N TYR A 208 8.54 -8.53 -0.34
CA TYR A 208 7.30 -9.08 0.17
C TYR A 208 7.15 -10.57 -0.05
N GLN A 209 7.66 -11.11 -1.16
CA GLN A 209 7.61 -12.55 -1.46
C GLN A 209 8.29 -13.38 -0.35
N LYS A 210 9.48 -12.94 0.10
CA LYS A 210 10.26 -13.61 1.16
C LYS A 210 9.63 -13.50 2.54
N LEU A 211 8.74 -12.52 2.72
CA LEU A 211 8.08 -12.21 4.00
C LEU A 211 6.58 -12.45 3.93
N SER A 212 6.10 -13.19 2.92
CA SER A 212 4.67 -13.35 2.62
C SER A 212 3.88 -13.89 3.83
N GLU A 213 4.43 -14.88 4.53
CA GLU A 213 3.88 -15.42 5.78
C GLU A 213 3.78 -14.36 6.89
N ARG A 214 4.78 -13.47 6.99
CA ARG A 214 4.78 -12.39 7.98
C ARG A 214 3.74 -11.31 7.68
N PHE A 215 3.27 -11.22 6.43
CA PHE A 215 2.18 -10.34 6.02
C PHE A 215 0.81 -11.00 6.08
N ALA A 216 0.71 -12.26 6.46
CA ALA A 216 -0.58 -12.93 6.60
C ALA A 216 -1.44 -12.24 7.66
N LEU A 217 -2.72 -12.05 7.32
CA LEU A 217 -3.76 -11.48 8.17
C LEU A 217 -4.88 -12.52 8.36
N PRO A 218 -5.50 -12.59 9.56
CA PRO A 218 -6.67 -13.41 9.80
C PRO A 218 -7.79 -13.17 8.78
N ARG A 219 -8.68 -14.16 8.60
CA ARG A 219 -9.90 -13.92 7.83
C ARG A 219 -10.78 -12.93 8.59
N SER A 220 -11.49 -12.09 7.84
CA SER A 220 -12.53 -11.24 8.43
C SER A 220 -13.58 -12.15 9.09
N PRO A 221 -14.03 -11.83 10.32
CA PRO A 221 -15.12 -12.57 10.94
C PRO A 221 -16.34 -12.44 10.04
N THR A 222 -16.94 -13.57 9.65
CA THR A 222 -18.17 -13.52 8.87
C THR A 222 -19.32 -13.20 9.80
N SER A 223 -20.38 -12.56 9.29
CA SER A 223 -21.57 -12.18 10.06
C SER A 223 -22.31 -13.36 10.73
N GLY A 224 -21.88 -14.61 10.51
CA GLY A 224 -22.39 -15.82 11.16
C GLY A 224 -21.50 -16.42 12.26
N ASP A 225 -20.30 -15.88 12.52
CA ASP A 225 -19.38 -16.44 13.51
C ASP A 225 -19.59 -15.91 14.94
N ALA A 226 -20.44 -14.89 15.10
CA ALA A 226 -20.89 -14.37 16.39
C ALA A 226 -22.27 -14.94 16.74
N SER A 227 -22.31 -16.18 17.24
CA SER A 227 -23.50 -16.82 17.81
C SER A 227 -23.13 -17.57 19.07
#